data_AF-A0AAD1H2A8-F1
#
_entry.id   AF-A0AAD1H2A8-F1
#
_cell.length_a   1.000
_cell.length_b   1.000
_cell.length_c   1.000
_cell.angle_alpha   90.00
_cell.angle_beta   90.00
_cell.angle_gamma   90.00
#
_symmetry.space_group_name_H-M   'P 1'
#
loop_
_entity.id
_entity.type
_entity.pdbx_description
1 polymer ?
#
loop_
_entity_poly.entity_id
_entity_poly.type
_entity_poly.pdbx_seq_one_letter_code
_entity_poly.pdbx_strand_id
1 'polypeptide(L)'
;MGTAGFAAELRDLLARCAERGVDPLQLQRLGQVHGRPEWIAAGQFAQQYEQVMLLRAAVGTAAPQARIPALGAAELVGAALDAFAADPQLLTAQRDRIRLLLIDDAQQLDPQAARLVRALAAGADLALIAGDPSQAVFGFRGGDPAALLADDSPSVRLTVSRRCAPAIAAAITEIARRLPGGDGAISGSGPDSGSVTVHLAASAHAEAAIIADTLRRAHLIDGVPWSHMAVLVRSLRRAPAMLAHALARAGVPVTVPAGGGSLAEQPAARALLTVLAVTADGLDAEQALGLLTGPIGRLDPVSLRALRRALRRLAPDCGVDDVLVAALTGDEPPGLTAMQARPLRRVRAVLDAAARCHRAAKIRATRCGRRGSGRVYTVGGFRPASAAVPLAPRPRGTSMQ
;
A
#
# COMPACT_ATOMS: atom_id res chain seq x y z
N MET A 1 9.41 3.94 -25.97
CA MET A 1 8.73 3.27 -24.84
C MET A 1 9.37 1.91 -24.67
N GLY A 2 9.90 1.57 -23.49
CA GLY A 2 10.34 0.20 -23.22
C GLY A 2 9.12 -0.73 -23.08
N THR A 3 9.30 -2.04 -23.29
CA THR A 3 8.23 -3.05 -23.19
C THR A 3 7.49 -3.03 -21.85
N ALA A 4 8.18 -2.69 -20.76
CA ALA A 4 7.58 -2.55 -19.43
C ALA A 4 6.62 -1.35 -19.30
N GLY A 5 6.90 -0.23 -19.99
CA GLY A 5 6.04 0.95 -19.97
C GLY A 5 4.71 0.68 -20.69
N PHE A 6 4.80 0.04 -21.86
CA PHE A 6 3.63 -0.39 -22.62
C PHE A 6 2.75 -1.36 -21.81
N ALA A 7 3.35 -2.34 -21.12
CA ALA A 7 2.60 -3.26 -20.28
C ALA A 7 1.88 -2.58 -19.11
N ALA A 8 2.44 -1.48 -18.58
CA ALA A 8 1.79 -0.69 -17.54
C ALA A 8 0.59 0.11 -18.11
N GLU A 9 0.75 0.74 -19.26
CA GLU A 9 -0.33 1.47 -19.95
C GLU A 9 -1.50 0.54 -20.32
N LEU A 10 -1.19 -0.65 -20.84
CA LEU A 10 -2.20 -1.65 -21.16
C LEU A 10 -2.95 -2.12 -19.90
N ARG A 11 -2.24 -2.36 -18.80
CA ARG A 11 -2.88 -2.72 -17.52
C ARG A 11 -3.79 -1.61 -17.00
N ASP A 12 -3.37 -0.36 -17.13
CA ASP A 12 -4.18 0.79 -16.72
C ASP A 12 -5.45 0.88 -17.55
N LEU A 13 -5.39 0.68 -18.88
CA LEU A 13 -6.56 0.60 -19.75
C LEU A 13 -7.55 -0.49 -19.28
N LEU A 14 -7.06 -1.71 -19.06
CA LEU A 14 -7.92 -2.82 -18.63
C LEU A 14 -8.57 -2.56 -17.25
N ALA A 15 -7.81 -1.98 -16.32
CA ALA A 15 -8.35 -1.57 -15.02
C ALA A 15 -9.46 -0.51 -15.16
N ARG A 16 -9.30 0.48 -16.05
CA ARG A 16 -10.36 1.49 -16.30
C ARG A 16 -11.61 0.89 -16.97
N CYS A 17 -11.44 -0.12 -17.82
CA CYS A 17 -12.55 -0.87 -18.41
C CYS A 17 -13.32 -1.63 -17.33
N ALA A 18 -12.62 -2.36 -16.45
CA ALA A 18 -13.22 -3.11 -15.35
C ALA A 18 -14.06 -2.22 -14.42
N GLU A 19 -13.53 -1.07 -13.97
CA GLU A 19 -14.24 -0.09 -13.12
C GLU A 19 -15.50 0.52 -13.77
N ARG A 20 -15.61 0.44 -15.11
CA ARG A 20 -16.79 0.86 -15.87
C ARG A 20 -17.70 -0.30 -16.25
N GLY A 21 -17.28 -1.54 -15.98
CA GLY A 21 -17.98 -2.76 -16.41
C GLY A 21 -17.97 -2.96 -17.93
N VAL A 22 -16.93 -2.49 -18.60
CA VAL A 22 -16.72 -2.75 -20.03
C VAL A 22 -15.96 -4.07 -20.14
N ASP A 23 -16.68 -5.12 -20.54
CA ASP A 23 -16.08 -6.44 -20.77
C ASP A 23 -15.17 -6.46 -22.03
N PRO A 24 -14.30 -7.48 -22.21
CA PRO A 24 -13.41 -7.57 -23.36
C PRO A 24 -14.11 -7.53 -24.72
N LEU A 25 -15.31 -8.11 -24.85
CA LEU A 25 -16.08 -8.12 -26.10
C LEU A 25 -16.69 -6.75 -26.38
N GLN A 26 -17.13 -6.03 -25.35
CA GLN A 26 -17.60 -4.67 -25.45
C GLN A 26 -16.46 -3.72 -25.84
N LEU A 27 -15.24 -3.91 -25.32
CA LEU A 27 -14.08 -3.14 -25.74
C LEU A 27 -13.75 -3.37 -27.23
N GLN A 28 -13.84 -4.61 -27.70
CA GLN A 28 -13.69 -4.93 -29.13
C GLN A 28 -14.77 -4.26 -29.99
N ARG A 29 -16.04 -4.30 -29.55
CA ARG A 29 -17.15 -3.62 -30.24
C ARG A 29 -16.94 -2.11 -30.31
N LEU A 30 -16.52 -1.48 -29.22
CA LEU A 30 -16.18 -0.05 -29.20
C LEU A 30 -15.04 0.25 -30.17
N GLY A 31 -14.03 -0.61 -30.24
CA GLY A 31 -12.95 -0.50 -31.21
C GLY A 31 -13.45 -0.54 -32.66
N GLN A 32 -14.42 -1.40 -32.98
CA GLN A 32 -15.03 -1.46 -34.30
C GLN A 32 -15.86 -0.20 -34.61
N VAL A 33 -16.75 0.21 -33.70
CA VAL A 33 -17.64 1.36 -33.87
C VAL A 33 -16.86 2.66 -34.07
N HIS A 34 -15.75 2.82 -33.34
CA HIS A 34 -14.94 4.03 -33.39
C HIS A 34 -13.73 3.95 -34.33
N GLY A 35 -13.56 2.84 -35.07
CA GLY A 35 -12.43 2.65 -35.99
C GLY A 35 -11.06 2.67 -35.30
N ARG A 36 -10.99 2.13 -34.08
CA ARG A 36 -9.77 2.07 -33.23
C ARG A 36 -9.22 0.64 -33.18
N PRO A 37 -8.32 0.24 -34.08
CA PRO A 37 -7.75 -1.12 -34.11
C PRO A 37 -7.02 -1.47 -32.80
N GLU A 38 -6.41 -0.49 -32.14
CA GLU A 38 -5.74 -0.65 -30.85
C GLU A 38 -6.68 -1.12 -29.73
N TRP A 39 -7.96 -0.71 -29.75
CA TRP A 39 -8.96 -1.14 -28.75
C TRP A 39 -9.42 -2.57 -29.02
N ILE A 40 -9.54 -2.96 -30.29
CA ILE A 40 -9.84 -4.33 -30.69
C ILE A 40 -8.73 -5.25 -30.19
N ALA A 41 -7.46 -4.90 -30.45
CA ALA A 41 -6.32 -5.67 -29.99
C ALA A 41 -6.26 -5.76 -28.44
N ALA A 42 -6.50 -4.65 -27.74
CA ALA A 42 -6.56 -4.64 -26.27
C ALA A 42 -7.67 -5.54 -25.73
N GLY A 43 -8.86 -5.52 -26.33
CA GLY A 43 -9.98 -6.38 -25.94
C GLY A 43 -9.72 -7.86 -26.24
N GLN A 44 -9.07 -8.20 -27.35
CA GLN A 44 -8.63 -9.57 -27.63
C GLN A 44 -7.59 -10.07 -26.62
N PHE A 45 -6.63 -9.21 -26.27
CA PHE A 45 -5.64 -9.51 -25.23
C PHE A 45 -6.32 -9.73 -23.87
N ALA A 46 -7.25 -8.86 -23.48
CA ALA A 46 -7.98 -8.98 -22.22
C ALA A 46 -8.76 -10.29 -22.13
N GLN A 47 -9.45 -10.67 -23.21
CA GLN A 47 -10.19 -11.92 -23.30
C GLN A 47 -9.28 -13.14 -23.11
N GLN A 48 -8.12 -13.16 -23.77
CA GLN A 48 -7.13 -14.24 -23.61
C GLN A 48 -6.57 -14.26 -22.19
N TYR A 49 -6.28 -13.09 -21.61
CA TYR A 49 -5.76 -12.96 -20.26
C TYR A 49 -6.74 -13.55 -19.22
N GLU A 50 -8.02 -13.17 -19.29
CA GLU A 50 -9.08 -13.69 -18.42
C GLU A 50 -9.23 -15.21 -18.55
N GLN A 51 -9.27 -15.74 -19.78
CA GLN A 51 -9.36 -17.18 -20.04
C GLN A 51 -8.18 -17.95 -19.43
N VAL A 52 -6.95 -17.44 -19.56
CA VAL A 52 -5.76 -18.04 -18.96
C VAL A 52 -5.82 -18.00 -17.43
N MET A 53 -6.31 -16.91 -16.83
CA MET A 53 -6.46 -16.81 -15.38
C MET A 53 -7.54 -17.76 -14.84
N LEU A 54 -8.67 -17.88 -15.55
CA LEU A 54 -9.74 -18.83 -15.23
C LEU A 54 -9.26 -20.28 -15.35
N LEU A 55 -8.55 -20.64 -16.42
CA LEU A 55 -7.97 -21.97 -16.59
C LEU A 55 -7.01 -22.30 -15.44
N ARG A 56 -6.10 -21.39 -15.08
CA ARG A 56 -5.18 -21.56 -13.95
C ARG A 56 -5.91 -21.83 -12.63
N ALA A 57 -7.07 -21.23 -12.43
CA ALA A 57 -7.91 -21.49 -11.27
C ALA A 57 -8.65 -22.84 -11.36
N ALA A 58 -9.13 -23.19 -12.56
CA ALA A 58 -9.90 -24.41 -12.81
C ALA A 58 -9.06 -25.70 -12.75
N VAL A 59 -7.76 -25.65 -13.04
CA VAL A 59 -6.90 -26.85 -13.01
C VAL A 59 -6.75 -27.43 -11.58
N GLY A 60 -7.12 -26.67 -10.53
CA GLY A 60 -7.24 -27.20 -9.17
C GLY A 60 -5.97 -27.86 -8.62
N THR A 61 -6.08 -28.52 -7.46
CA THR A 61 -5.00 -29.03 -6.60
C THR A 61 -3.99 -30.02 -7.23
N ALA A 62 -4.12 -30.37 -8.51
CA ALA A 62 -3.18 -31.23 -9.23
C ALA A 62 -1.84 -30.54 -9.55
N ALA A 63 -1.81 -29.20 -9.56
CA ALA A 63 -0.59 -28.40 -9.68
C ALA A 63 -0.31 -27.66 -8.35
N PRO A 64 0.91 -27.74 -7.77
CA PRO A 64 1.28 -27.02 -6.54
C PRO A 64 1.16 -25.48 -6.61
N GLN A 65 0.92 -24.92 -7.80
CA GLN A 65 0.76 -23.49 -8.03
C GLN A 65 -0.71 -23.04 -8.21
N ALA A 66 -1.69 -23.95 -8.11
CA ALA A 66 -3.10 -23.62 -8.24
C ALA A 66 -3.53 -22.67 -7.12
N ARG A 67 -3.87 -21.43 -7.50
CA ARG A 67 -4.39 -20.38 -6.63
C ARG A 67 -5.83 -20.10 -7.03
N ILE A 68 -6.63 -19.59 -6.09
CA ILE A 68 -7.90 -18.88 -6.33
C ILE A 68 -7.72 -17.98 -7.58
N PRO A 69 -8.74 -17.80 -8.45
CA PRO A 69 -8.65 -16.85 -9.56
C PRO A 69 -8.01 -15.55 -9.08
N ALA A 70 -6.86 -15.20 -9.66
CA ALA A 70 -6.09 -14.05 -9.22
C ALA A 70 -6.79 -12.80 -9.74
N LEU A 71 -7.79 -12.31 -8.99
CA LEU A 71 -8.50 -11.08 -9.30
C LEU A 71 -7.59 -9.88 -9.00
N GLY A 72 -7.52 -8.97 -9.97
CA GLY A 72 -6.95 -7.65 -9.76
C GLY A 72 -7.82 -6.83 -8.80
N ALA A 73 -7.23 -5.83 -8.15
CA ALA A 73 -7.98 -4.96 -7.23
C ALA A 73 -9.18 -4.28 -7.91
N ALA A 74 -9.05 -3.89 -9.18
CA ALA A 74 -10.12 -3.28 -9.98
C ALA A 74 -11.22 -4.27 -10.38
N GLU A 75 -10.96 -5.58 -10.34
CA GLU A 75 -11.90 -6.62 -10.77
C GLU A 75 -12.77 -7.12 -9.61
N LEU A 76 -12.36 -6.89 -8.36
CA LEU A 76 -13.04 -7.43 -7.17
C LEU A 76 -14.51 -7.01 -7.08
N VAL A 77 -14.82 -5.75 -7.42
CA VAL A 77 -16.18 -5.21 -7.36
C VAL A 77 -17.05 -5.82 -8.47
N GLY A 78 -16.52 -5.88 -9.70
CA GLY A 78 -17.20 -6.52 -10.83
C GLY A 78 -17.49 -7.99 -10.56
N ALA A 79 -16.49 -8.74 -10.07
CA ALA A 79 -16.65 -10.15 -9.74
C ALA A 79 -17.71 -10.39 -8.64
N ALA A 80 -17.83 -9.49 -7.66
CA ALA A 80 -18.89 -9.57 -6.65
C ALA A 80 -20.28 -9.33 -7.25
N LEU A 81 -20.40 -8.39 -8.18
CA LEU A 81 -21.64 -8.16 -8.93
C LEU A 81 -22.02 -9.36 -9.81
N ASP A 82 -21.05 -9.98 -10.48
CA ASP A 82 -21.27 -11.19 -11.28
C ASP A 82 -21.71 -12.37 -10.40
N ALA A 83 -21.12 -12.52 -9.21
CA ALA A 83 -21.54 -13.54 -8.24
C ALA A 83 -22.99 -13.33 -7.77
N PHE A 84 -23.40 -12.08 -7.53
CA PHE A 84 -24.80 -11.75 -7.21
C PHE A 84 -25.75 -12.00 -8.38
N ALA A 85 -25.31 -11.80 -9.61
CA ALA A 85 -26.10 -12.11 -10.80
C ALA A 85 -26.25 -13.62 -11.03
N ALA A 86 -25.20 -14.39 -10.75
CA ALA A 86 -25.19 -15.84 -10.89
C ALA A 86 -25.96 -16.56 -9.77
N ASP A 87 -25.93 -16.02 -8.54
CA ASP A 87 -26.64 -16.55 -7.39
C ASP A 87 -27.52 -15.47 -6.72
N PRO A 88 -28.80 -15.36 -7.11
CA PRO A 88 -29.74 -14.43 -6.49
C PRO A 88 -30.00 -14.71 -4.99
N GLN A 89 -29.81 -15.94 -4.52
CA GLN A 89 -29.96 -16.27 -3.10
C GLN A 89 -28.84 -15.65 -2.27
N LEU A 90 -27.61 -15.61 -2.82
CA LEU A 90 -26.48 -14.91 -2.20
C LEU A 90 -26.78 -13.42 -2.01
N LEU A 91 -27.30 -12.74 -3.05
CA LEU A 91 -27.67 -11.32 -2.95
C LEU A 91 -28.78 -11.11 -1.91
N THR A 92 -29.80 -11.99 -1.90
CA THR A 92 -30.91 -11.93 -0.94
C THR A 92 -30.39 -12.07 0.49
N ALA A 93 -29.52 -13.05 0.75
CA ALA A 93 -28.91 -13.24 2.06
C ALA A 93 -28.08 -12.03 2.52
N GLN A 94 -27.41 -11.31 1.61
CA GLN A 94 -26.70 -10.08 1.97
C GLN A 94 -27.66 -8.93 2.27
N ARG A 95 -28.73 -8.78 1.49
CA ARG A 95 -29.77 -7.77 1.73
C ARG A 95 -30.46 -7.98 3.07
N ASP A 96 -30.83 -9.21 3.39
CA ASP A 96 -31.46 -9.54 4.69
C ASP A 96 -30.54 -9.25 5.89
N ARG A 97 -29.23 -9.36 5.69
CA ARG A 97 -28.20 -9.11 6.69
C ARG A 97 -27.94 -7.62 6.91
N ILE A 98 -28.00 -6.80 5.86
CA ILE A 98 -27.61 -5.39 5.89
C ILE A 98 -28.86 -4.51 5.99
N ARG A 99 -29.22 -4.16 7.22
CA ARG A 99 -30.38 -3.30 7.52
C ARG A 99 -30.09 -1.81 7.31
N LEU A 100 -28.87 -1.38 7.64
CA LEU A 100 -28.41 0.00 7.50
C LEU A 100 -27.14 0.02 6.65
N LEU A 101 -27.17 0.76 5.54
CA LEU A 101 -26.02 0.94 4.66
C LEU A 101 -25.54 2.39 4.74
N LEU A 102 -24.33 2.60 5.24
CA LEU A 102 -23.68 3.92 5.31
C LEU A 102 -22.53 3.97 4.32
N ILE A 103 -22.59 4.92 3.40
CA ILE A 103 -21.58 5.13 2.36
C ILE A 103 -20.96 6.52 2.60
N ASP A 104 -19.65 6.57 2.68
CA ASP A 104 -18.87 7.81 2.78
C ASP A 104 -18.02 7.99 1.51
N ASP A 105 -17.56 9.21 1.25
CA ASP A 105 -16.75 9.57 0.07
C ASP A 105 -17.35 9.11 -1.27
N ALA A 106 -18.68 9.14 -1.39
CA ALA A 106 -19.37 8.63 -2.58
C ALA A 106 -18.94 9.31 -3.89
N GLN A 107 -18.43 10.54 -3.83
CA GLN A 107 -17.88 11.28 -4.97
C GLN A 107 -16.65 10.60 -5.63
N GLN A 108 -16.02 9.66 -4.92
CA GLN A 108 -14.83 8.94 -5.40
C GLN A 108 -15.15 7.57 -6.01
N LEU A 109 -16.38 7.08 -5.86
CA LEU A 109 -16.75 5.74 -6.30
C LEU A 109 -16.78 5.65 -7.82
N ASP A 110 -16.23 4.56 -8.35
CA ASP A 110 -16.37 4.24 -9.77
C ASP A 110 -17.79 3.70 -10.08
N PRO A 111 -18.20 3.65 -11.36
CA PRO A 111 -19.52 3.18 -11.74
C PRO A 111 -19.86 1.74 -11.30
N GLN A 112 -18.90 0.82 -11.23
CA GLN A 112 -19.16 -0.54 -10.72
C GLN A 112 -19.37 -0.54 -9.21
N ALA A 113 -18.57 0.21 -8.46
CA ALA A 113 -18.77 0.38 -7.01
C ALA A 113 -20.13 1.03 -6.72
N ALA A 114 -20.54 2.02 -7.51
CA ALA A 114 -21.87 2.62 -7.44
C ALA A 114 -22.98 1.59 -7.70
N ARG A 115 -22.82 0.70 -8.70
CA ARG A 115 -23.78 -0.38 -8.96
C ARG A 115 -23.88 -1.36 -7.80
N LEU A 116 -22.76 -1.72 -7.16
CA LEU A 116 -22.75 -2.57 -5.98
C LEU A 116 -23.51 -1.93 -4.82
N VAL A 117 -23.27 -0.64 -4.56
CA VAL A 117 -24.01 0.12 -3.55
C VAL A 117 -25.52 0.10 -3.85
N ARG A 118 -25.93 0.41 -5.08
CA ARG A 118 -27.35 0.38 -5.48
C ARG A 118 -27.96 -1.02 -5.31
N ALA A 119 -27.23 -2.07 -5.65
CA ALA A 119 -27.70 -3.44 -5.50
C ALA A 119 -27.95 -3.79 -4.02
N LEU A 120 -27.07 -3.41 -3.10
CA LEU A 120 -27.25 -3.66 -1.67
C LEU A 120 -28.31 -2.76 -1.04
N ALA A 121 -28.31 -1.46 -1.39
CA ALA A 121 -29.26 -0.47 -0.89
C ALA A 121 -30.72 -0.86 -1.13
N ALA A 122 -31.02 -1.53 -2.25
CA ALA A 122 -32.36 -1.98 -2.59
C ALA A 122 -33.00 -2.96 -1.58
N GLY A 123 -32.22 -3.57 -0.68
CA GLY A 123 -32.73 -4.42 0.39
C GLY A 123 -32.48 -3.89 1.81
N ALA A 124 -31.85 -2.73 1.95
CA ALA A 124 -31.61 -2.11 3.24
C ALA A 124 -32.86 -1.34 3.69
N ASP A 125 -33.10 -1.27 5.00
CA ASP A 125 -34.16 -0.42 5.57
C ASP A 125 -33.83 1.07 5.38
N LEU A 126 -32.54 1.42 5.43
CA LEU A 126 -32.02 2.76 5.17
C LEU A 126 -30.64 2.70 4.53
N ALA A 127 -30.46 3.44 3.44
CA ALA A 127 -29.16 3.71 2.84
C ALA A 127 -28.85 5.21 2.92
N LEU A 128 -27.75 5.58 3.58
CA LEU A 128 -27.27 6.95 3.69
C LEU A 128 -25.99 7.09 2.87
N ILE A 129 -26.04 7.96 1.86
CA ILE A 129 -24.92 8.29 0.99
C ILE A 129 -24.40 9.66 1.38
N ALA A 130 -23.17 9.72 1.89
CA ALA A 130 -22.45 10.93 2.18
C ALA A 130 -21.36 11.17 1.13
N GLY A 131 -21.23 12.43 0.70
CA GLY A 131 -20.20 12.83 -0.24
C GLY A 131 -20.25 14.32 -0.55
N ASP A 132 -19.17 14.81 -1.15
CA ASP A 132 -19.02 16.18 -1.63
C ASP A 132 -18.56 16.15 -3.09
N PRO A 133 -19.44 16.45 -4.07
CA PRO A 133 -19.08 16.46 -5.49
C PRO A 133 -17.90 17.39 -5.81
N SER A 134 -17.71 18.47 -5.04
CA SER A 134 -16.60 19.42 -5.22
C SER A 134 -15.24 18.84 -4.82
N GLN A 135 -15.24 17.69 -4.13
CA GLN A 135 -14.03 16.97 -3.71
C GLN A 135 -13.74 15.73 -4.56
N ALA A 136 -14.38 15.56 -5.72
CA ALA A 136 -14.10 14.45 -6.64
C ALA A 136 -12.70 14.58 -7.26
N VAL A 137 -11.70 13.89 -6.70
CA VAL A 137 -10.29 13.98 -7.12
C VAL A 137 -9.75 12.68 -7.72
N PHE A 138 -10.49 11.57 -7.61
CA PHE A 138 -10.13 10.27 -8.18
C PHE A 138 -10.73 10.02 -9.57
N GLY A 139 -11.11 11.06 -10.32
CA GLY A 139 -11.57 10.90 -11.71
C GLY A 139 -10.53 10.24 -12.64
N PHE A 140 -9.24 10.51 -12.42
CA PHE A 140 -8.16 9.80 -13.13
C PHE A 140 -8.09 8.30 -12.79
N ARG A 141 -8.72 7.90 -11.68
CA ARG A 141 -8.95 6.51 -11.28
C ARG A 141 -10.38 6.03 -11.50
N GLY A 142 -11.11 6.63 -12.43
CA GLY A 142 -12.45 6.16 -12.78
C GLY A 142 -13.57 6.56 -11.81
N GLY A 143 -13.25 7.27 -10.72
CA GLY A 143 -14.26 7.85 -9.84
C GLY A 143 -15.21 8.76 -10.60
N ASP A 144 -16.51 8.59 -10.39
CA ASP A 144 -17.57 9.34 -11.05
C ASP A 144 -18.57 9.83 -9.99
N PRO A 145 -18.52 11.11 -9.59
CA PRO A 145 -19.41 11.63 -8.56
C PRO A 145 -20.89 11.56 -8.97
N ALA A 146 -21.19 11.60 -10.27
CA ALA A 146 -22.56 11.51 -10.77
C ALA A 146 -23.15 10.11 -10.58
N ALA A 147 -22.33 9.07 -10.42
CA ALA A 147 -22.79 7.69 -10.35
C ALA A 147 -23.69 7.42 -9.12
N LEU A 148 -23.55 8.18 -8.03
CA LEU A 148 -24.39 8.07 -6.83
C LEU A 148 -24.96 9.40 -6.32
N LEU A 149 -24.30 10.54 -6.55
CA LEU A 149 -24.74 11.82 -5.97
C LEU A 149 -25.73 12.59 -6.85
N ALA A 150 -25.99 12.15 -8.08
CA ALA A 150 -26.94 12.78 -9.00
C ALA A 150 -28.35 12.15 -8.95
N ASP A 151 -28.64 11.37 -7.90
CA ASP A 151 -29.95 10.73 -7.73
C ASP A 151 -30.98 11.70 -7.14
N ASP A 152 -32.25 11.61 -7.54
CA ASP A 152 -33.35 12.46 -7.07
C ASP A 152 -33.81 12.15 -5.63
N SER A 153 -33.01 11.38 -4.88
CA SER A 153 -33.28 11.00 -3.51
C SER A 153 -33.30 12.23 -2.56
N PRO A 154 -34.11 12.21 -1.48
CA PRO A 154 -34.11 13.28 -0.49
C PRO A 154 -32.71 13.56 0.04
N SER A 155 -32.26 14.82 -0.08
CA SER A 155 -30.90 15.21 0.30
C SER A 155 -30.90 16.24 1.43
N VAL A 156 -29.88 16.14 2.29
CA VAL A 156 -29.60 17.12 3.34
C VAL A 156 -28.26 17.76 3.05
N ARG A 157 -28.27 19.05 2.71
CA ARG A 157 -27.04 19.80 2.45
C ARG A 157 -26.51 20.42 3.74
N LEU A 158 -25.26 20.10 4.06
CA LEU A 158 -24.53 20.70 5.18
C LEU A 158 -23.65 21.85 4.66
N THR A 159 -23.91 23.08 5.11
CA THR A 159 -23.19 24.28 4.65
C THR A 159 -22.21 24.85 5.67
N VAL A 160 -22.29 24.43 6.94
CA VAL A 160 -21.44 24.94 8.01
C VAL A 160 -20.23 24.03 8.20
N SER A 161 -19.05 24.52 7.85
CA SER A 161 -17.78 23.84 8.12
C SER A 161 -17.45 23.91 9.60
N ARG A 162 -17.39 22.75 10.26
CA ARG A 162 -16.93 22.61 11.66
C ARG A 162 -15.40 22.58 11.81
N ARG A 163 -14.67 22.74 10.70
CA ARG A 163 -13.20 22.66 10.64
C ARG A 163 -12.55 23.98 10.25
N CYS A 164 -13.15 24.70 9.31
CA CYS A 164 -12.51 25.88 8.71
C CYS A 164 -12.92 27.15 9.47
N ALA A 165 -11.93 27.99 9.79
CA ALA A 165 -12.18 29.38 10.19
C ALA A 165 -12.87 30.16 9.06
N PRO A 166 -13.63 31.24 9.36
CA PRO A 166 -14.36 32.02 8.36
C PRO A 166 -13.51 32.51 7.18
N ALA A 167 -12.29 33.01 7.42
CA ALA A 167 -11.41 33.49 6.35
C ALA A 167 -11.00 32.37 5.36
N ILE A 168 -10.76 31.15 5.88
CA ILE A 168 -10.39 29.99 5.06
C ILE A 168 -11.59 29.51 4.25
N ALA A 169 -12.78 29.42 4.87
CA ALA A 169 -14.01 29.01 4.19
C ALA A 169 -14.40 29.98 3.06
N ALA A 170 -14.20 31.30 3.27
CA ALA A 170 -14.41 32.31 2.24
C ALA A 170 -13.46 32.12 1.05
N ALA A 171 -12.17 31.87 1.30
CA ALA A 171 -11.18 31.62 0.25
C ALA A 171 -11.53 30.35 -0.56
N ILE A 172 -11.90 29.26 0.11
CA ILE A 172 -12.33 28.01 -0.55
C ILE A 172 -13.57 28.26 -1.43
N THR A 173 -14.57 28.95 -0.89
CA THR A 173 -15.83 29.24 -1.61
C THR A 173 -15.59 30.07 -2.86
N GLU A 174 -14.72 31.09 -2.79
CA GLU A 174 -14.41 31.94 -3.95
C GLU A 174 -13.65 31.18 -5.05
N ILE A 175 -12.77 30.24 -4.68
CA ILE A 175 -12.12 29.35 -5.64
C ILE A 175 -13.15 28.41 -6.27
N ALA A 176 -14.01 27.78 -5.44
CA ALA A 176 -15.01 26.83 -5.90
C ALA A 176 -16.00 27.46 -6.89
N ARG A 177 -16.44 28.71 -6.68
CA ARG A 177 -17.35 29.44 -7.57
C ARG A 177 -16.84 29.58 -9.02
N ARG A 178 -15.52 29.46 -9.22
CA ARG A 178 -14.88 29.56 -10.54
C ARG A 178 -14.75 28.21 -11.23
N LEU A 179 -15.11 27.12 -10.56
CA LEU A 179 -15.07 25.76 -11.09
C LEU A 179 -16.45 25.34 -11.63
N PRO A 180 -16.50 24.54 -12.71
CA PRO A 180 -17.76 23.94 -13.16
C PRO A 180 -18.42 23.11 -12.04
N GLY A 181 -19.72 23.31 -11.82
CA GLY A 181 -20.46 22.64 -10.73
C GLY A 181 -20.22 23.21 -9.33
N GLY A 182 -19.56 24.37 -9.22
CA GLY A 182 -19.19 25.04 -7.97
C GLY A 182 -20.32 25.79 -7.26
N ASP A 183 -21.43 25.12 -6.96
CA ASP A 183 -22.59 25.77 -6.29
C ASP A 183 -22.57 25.58 -4.76
N GLY A 184 -21.42 25.13 -4.25
CA GLY A 184 -21.16 24.63 -2.90
C GLY A 184 -20.64 25.65 -1.88
N ALA A 185 -21.32 26.77 -1.62
CA ALA A 185 -20.84 27.72 -0.60
C ALA A 185 -20.79 27.08 0.81
N ILE A 186 -19.66 27.25 1.49
CA ILE A 186 -19.46 26.83 2.88
C ILE A 186 -19.21 28.03 3.79
N SER A 187 -19.78 28.01 4.98
CA SER A 187 -19.51 28.98 6.03
C SER A 187 -18.55 28.38 7.05
N GLY A 188 -17.50 29.13 7.40
CA GLY A 188 -16.60 28.72 8.48
C GLY A 188 -17.27 28.84 9.84
N SER A 189 -16.75 28.12 10.83
CA SER A 189 -17.18 28.22 12.22
C SER A 189 -15.99 28.21 13.16
N GLY A 190 -16.19 28.72 14.38
CA GLY A 190 -15.15 28.84 15.40
C GLY A 190 -14.90 30.29 15.81
N PRO A 191 -14.25 30.50 16.98
CA PRO A 191 -13.95 31.83 17.51
C PRO A 191 -12.77 32.50 16.78
N ASP A 192 -11.88 31.71 16.17
CA ASP A 192 -10.69 32.22 15.49
C ASP A 192 -11.05 32.74 14.09
N SER A 193 -10.60 33.95 13.78
CA SER A 193 -10.79 34.54 12.45
C SER A 193 -10.06 33.76 11.36
N GLY A 194 -8.92 33.13 11.71
CA GLY A 194 -8.01 32.48 10.79
C GLY A 194 -7.39 33.48 9.80
N SER A 195 -6.39 33.04 9.04
CA SER A 195 -5.80 33.86 7.98
C SER A 195 -5.34 33.00 6.81
N VAL A 196 -5.29 33.62 5.63
CA VAL A 196 -4.76 33.03 4.40
C VAL A 196 -3.72 33.99 3.87
N THR A 197 -2.48 33.54 3.75
CA THR A 197 -1.37 34.34 3.20
C THR A 197 -0.79 33.65 1.97
N VAL A 198 -0.32 34.45 1.03
CA VAL A 198 0.33 33.99 -0.20
C VAL A 198 1.74 34.57 -0.24
N HIS A 199 2.73 33.71 -0.43
CA HIS A 199 4.13 34.10 -0.55
C HIS A 199 4.65 33.74 -1.92
N LEU A 200 5.40 34.66 -2.53
CA LEU A 200 6.16 34.40 -3.75
C LEU A 200 7.64 34.24 -3.38
N ALA A 201 8.25 33.15 -3.83
CA ALA A 201 9.65 32.86 -3.60
C ALA A 201 10.45 32.97 -4.90
N ALA A 202 11.66 33.54 -4.82
CA ALA A 202 12.54 33.68 -5.98
C ALA A 202 13.17 32.36 -6.46
N SER A 203 13.14 31.31 -5.64
CA SER A 203 13.65 29.97 -5.97
C SER A 203 13.05 28.91 -5.05
N ALA A 204 13.20 27.62 -5.41
CA ALA A 204 12.78 26.50 -4.57
C ALA A 204 13.51 26.46 -3.21
N HIS A 205 14.75 26.93 -3.14
CA HIS A 205 15.49 27.03 -1.87
C HIS A 205 14.90 28.14 -0.99
N ALA A 206 14.57 29.30 -1.58
CA ALA A 206 13.91 30.39 -0.87
C ALA A 206 12.50 29.97 -0.39
N GLU A 207 11.75 29.24 -1.21
CA GLU A 207 10.45 28.66 -0.84
C GLU A 207 10.60 27.74 0.38
N ALA A 208 11.54 26.81 0.35
CA ALA A 208 11.79 25.90 1.47
C ALA A 208 12.22 26.64 2.75
N ALA A 209 13.00 27.71 2.63
CA ALA A 209 13.40 28.54 3.76
C ALA A 209 12.21 29.30 4.38
N ILE A 210 11.32 29.85 3.54
CA ILE A 210 10.07 30.50 3.99
C ILE A 210 9.18 29.49 4.72
N ILE A 211 8.98 28.29 4.16
CA ILE A 211 8.17 27.24 4.80
C ILE A 211 8.79 26.85 6.15
N ALA A 212 10.10 26.66 6.22
CA ALA A 212 10.80 26.31 7.45
C ALA A 212 10.64 27.39 8.53
N ASP A 213 10.80 28.68 8.17
CA ASP A 213 10.63 29.81 9.09
C ASP A 213 9.19 29.88 9.62
N THR A 214 8.19 29.77 8.74
CA THR A 214 6.76 29.79 9.10
C THR A 214 6.42 28.67 10.09
N LEU A 215 6.84 27.43 9.80
CA LEU A 215 6.57 26.29 10.69
C LEU A 215 7.27 26.46 12.05
N ARG A 216 8.51 26.96 12.06
CA ARG A 216 9.26 27.19 13.30
C ARG A 216 8.64 28.29 14.14
N ARG A 217 8.19 29.39 13.56
CA ARG A 217 7.51 30.47 14.29
C ARG A 217 6.21 29.97 14.91
N ALA A 218 5.39 29.27 14.14
CA ALA A 218 4.16 28.68 14.64
C ALA A 218 4.40 27.72 15.82
N HIS A 219 5.51 26.97 15.81
CA HIS A 219 5.83 26.05 16.90
C HIS A 219 6.43 26.75 18.12
N LEU A 220 7.47 27.57 17.90
CA LEU A 220 8.29 28.15 18.97
C LEU A 220 7.68 29.39 19.60
N ILE A 221 6.90 30.15 18.84
CA ILE A 221 6.27 31.40 19.30
C ILE A 221 4.80 31.13 19.65
N ASP A 222 4.05 30.54 18.72
CA ASP A 222 2.59 30.36 18.89
C ASP A 222 2.22 29.04 19.59
N GLY A 223 3.22 28.20 19.90
CA GLY A 223 3.04 26.96 20.68
C GLY A 223 2.30 25.83 19.93
N VAL A 224 2.13 25.93 18.61
CA VAL A 224 1.42 24.93 17.81
C VAL A 224 2.25 23.64 17.73
N PRO A 225 1.72 22.45 18.08
CA PRO A 225 2.45 21.19 17.95
C PRO A 225 2.81 20.88 16.50
N TRP A 226 3.98 20.29 16.25
CA TRP A 226 4.40 19.88 14.90
C TRP A 226 3.38 18.96 14.21
N SER A 227 2.71 18.10 14.97
CA SER A 227 1.68 17.18 14.47
C SER A 227 0.40 17.87 13.97
N HIS A 228 0.22 19.16 14.28
CA HIS A 228 -0.90 19.96 13.79
C HIS A 228 -0.54 20.79 12.56
N MET A 229 0.69 20.63 12.05
CA MET A 229 1.16 21.32 10.85
C MET A 229 1.32 20.32 9.70
N ALA A 230 0.98 20.75 8.49
CA ALA A 230 1.14 19.94 7.29
C ALA A 230 1.66 20.80 6.13
N VAL A 231 2.51 20.21 5.29
CA VAL A 231 2.95 20.79 4.02
C VAL A 231 2.43 19.93 2.89
N LEU A 232 1.50 20.49 2.11
CA LEU A 232 0.86 19.79 0.99
C LEU A 232 1.60 20.13 -0.31
N VAL A 233 2.04 19.09 -1.03
CA VAL A 233 2.74 19.24 -2.32
C VAL A 233 1.98 18.52 -3.43
N ARG A 234 2.06 19.03 -4.66
CA ARG A 234 1.33 18.44 -5.80
C ARG A 234 1.79 17.03 -6.16
N SER A 235 3.09 16.73 -6.02
CA SER A 235 3.66 15.43 -6.42
C SER A 235 4.85 15.04 -5.57
N LEU A 236 4.76 13.84 -4.98
CA LEU A 236 5.82 13.22 -4.20
C LEU A 236 7.01 12.75 -5.06
N ARG A 237 6.90 12.76 -6.40
CA ARG A 237 8.01 12.33 -7.28
C ARG A 237 9.08 13.41 -7.49
N ARG A 238 8.75 14.69 -7.28
CA ARG A 238 9.61 15.81 -7.69
C ARG A 238 10.10 16.70 -6.54
N ALA A 239 9.34 16.82 -5.46
CA ALA A 239 9.57 17.83 -4.42
C ALA A 239 10.04 17.33 -3.02
N PRO A 240 9.70 16.12 -2.53
CA PRO A 240 9.78 15.88 -1.08
C PRO A 240 11.20 15.71 -0.55
N ALA A 241 12.15 15.18 -1.32
CA ALA A 241 13.50 14.93 -0.82
C ALA A 241 14.24 16.23 -0.47
N MET A 242 14.21 17.22 -1.37
CA MET A 242 14.86 18.52 -1.14
C MET A 242 14.18 19.28 0.00
N LEU A 243 12.85 19.35 -0.03
CA LEU A 243 12.08 20.07 0.99
C LEU A 243 12.23 19.43 2.36
N ALA A 244 12.10 18.10 2.47
CA ALA A 244 12.28 17.38 3.72
C ALA A 244 13.70 17.57 4.28
N HIS A 245 14.72 17.56 3.41
CA HIS A 245 16.10 17.82 3.85
C HIS A 245 16.29 19.26 4.35
N ALA A 246 15.73 20.25 3.65
CA ALA A 246 15.79 21.65 4.07
C ALA A 246 15.08 21.88 5.43
N LEU A 247 13.89 21.30 5.60
CA LEU A 247 13.15 21.34 6.86
C LEU A 247 13.91 20.64 8.00
N ALA A 248 14.47 19.45 7.75
CA ALA A 248 15.27 18.73 8.73
C ALA A 248 16.52 19.52 9.15
N ARG A 249 17.22 20.17 8.21
CA ARG A 249 18.36 21.06 8.50
C ARG A 249 17.95 22.25 9.34
N ALA A 250 16.74 22.76 9.15
CA ALA A 250 16.16 23.82 9.97
C ALA A 250 15.61 23.29 11.32
N GLY A 251 15.82 22.01 11.68
CA GLY A 251 15.35 21.44 12.95
C GLY A 251 13.84 21.21 13.02
N VAL A 252 13.15 21.18 11.88
CA VAL A 252 11.73 20.83 11.80
C VAL A 252 11.61 19.31 11.63
N PRO A 253 10.91 18.58 12.52
CA PRO A 253 10.71 17.14 12.38
C PRO A 253 9.75 16.87 11.22
N VAL A 254 10.20 16.11 10.24
CA VAL A 254 9.40 15.77 9.05
C VAL A 254 9.07 14.29 9.05
N THR A 255 7.78 13.98 8.97
CA THR A 255 7.30 12.64 8.62
C THR A 255 6.95 12.66 7.14
N VAL A 256 7.84 12.11 6.30
CA VAL A 256 7.52 11.87 4.89
C VAL A 256 6.76 10.54 4.82
N PRO A 257 5.56 10.48 4.23
CA PRO A 257 4.89 9.21 3.97
C PRO A 257 5.86 8.28 3.26
N ALA A 258 5.97 7.02 3.72
CA ALA A 258 6.93 6.07 3.17
C ALA A 258 6.82 6.07 1.64
N GLY A 259 7.88 6.53 0.97
CA GLY A 259 7.94 6.54 -0.49
C GLY A 259 7.74 5.12 -1.00
N GLY A 260 6.88 4.97 -2.00
CA GLY A 260 6.52 3.67 -2.56
C GLY A 260 7.74 2.83 -2.91
N GLY A 261 7.83 1.69 -2.23
CA GLY A 261 8.72 0.57 -2.49
C GLY A 261 8.06 -0.63 -1.83
N SER A 262 8.16 -1.81 -2.45
CA SER A 262 7.61 -3.01 -1.83
C SER A 262 8.28 -3.21 -0.47
N LEU A 263 7.53 -3.65 0.54
CA LEU A 263 8.14 -4.05 1.82
C LEU A 263 9.29 -5.04 1.57
N ALA A 264 9.15 -5.90 0.56
CA ALA A 264 10.17 -6.86 0.15
C ALA A 264 11.47 -6.23 -0.36
N GLU A 265 11.43 -5.00 -0.87
CA GLU A 265 12.63 -4.29 -1.39
C GLU A 265 13.43 -3.61 -0.28
N GLN A 266 12.84 -3.42 0.90
CA GLN A 266 13.55 -2.84 2.03
C GLN A 266 14.72 -3.75 2.43
N PRO A 267 15.94 -3.21 2.66
CA PRO A 267 17.14 -4.03 2.89
C PRO A 267 16.99 -5.08 4.00
N ALA A 268 16.26 -4.76 5.07
CA ALA A 268 15.99 -5.68 6.17
C ALA A 268 15.07 -6.84 5.76
N ALA A 269 13.97 -6.54 5.07
CA ALA A 269 13.04 -7.56 4.58
C ALA A 269 13.68 -8.40 3.47
N ARG A 270 14.39 -7.78 2.53
CA ARG A 270 15.10 -8.47 1.44
C ARG A 270 16.11 -9.48 1.98
N ALA A 271 16.88 -9.11 3.00
CA ALA A 271 17.84 -10.02 3.63
C ALA A 271 17.15 -11.26 4.24
N LEU A 272 15.99 -11.10 4.89
CA LEU A 272 15.23 -12.22 5.41
C LEU A 272 14.62 -13.08 4.30
N LEU A 273 14.13 -12.48 3.22
CA LEU A 273 13.63 -13.21 2.06
C LEU A 273 14.75 -14.01 1.37
N THR A 274 15.95 -13.44 1.26
CA THR A 274 17.14 -14.17 0.76
C THR A 274 17.46 -15.38 1.64
N VAL A 275 17.40 -15.26 2.97
CA VAL A 275 17.59 -16.41 3.88
C VAL A 275 16.58 -17.52 3.62
N LEU A 276 15.31 -17.17 3.39
CA LEU A 276 14.26 -18.16 3.08
C LEU A 276 14.49 -18.83 1.72
N ALA A 277 14.87 -18.07 0.70
CA ALA A 277 15.21 -18.60 -0.63
C ALA A 277 16.41 -19.56 -0.54
N VAL A 278 17.48 -19.16 0.16
CA VAL A 278 18.65 -20.00 0.43
C VAL A 278 18.28 -21.32 1.12
N THR A 279 17.32 -21.27 2.04
CA THR A 279 16.86 -22.47 2.76
C THR A 279 16.06 -23.43 1.87
N ALA A 280 15.42 -22.91 0.82
CA ALA A 280 14.65 -23.69 -0.14
C ALA A 280 15.54 -24.27 -1.26
N ASP A 281 16.38 -23.42 -1.84
CA ASP A 281 17.03 -23.68 -3.14
C ASP A 281 18.56 -23.82 -3.04
N GLY A 282 19.14 -23.54 -1.87
CA GLY A 282 20.60 -23.54 -1.64
C GLY A 282 21.21 -22.13 -1.70
N LEU A 283 22.45 -22.01 -1.20
CA LEU A 283 23.18 -20.74 -1.14
C LEU A 283 24.07 -20.57 -2.38
N ASP A 284 23.88 -19.50 -3.12
CA ASP A 284 24.83 -19.07 -4.17
C ASP A 284 25.79 -17.97 -3.68
N ALA A 285 26.77 -17.64 -4.54
CA ALA A 285 27.79 -16.64 -4.24
C ALA A 285 27.25 -15.21 -4.10
N GLU A 286 26.24 -14.83 -4.90
CA GLU A 286 25.66 -13.49 -4.88
C GLU A 286 24.86 -13.27 -3.59
N GLN A 287 24.06 -14.26 -3.21
CA GLN A 287 23.30 -14.32 -1.97
C GLN A 287 24.25 -14.34 -0.76
N ALA A 288 25.33 -15.12 -0.79
CA ALA A 288 26.35 -15.13 0.26
C ALA A 288 26.94 -13.74 0.48
N LEU A 289 27.33 -13.07 -0.60
CA LEU A 289 27.85 -11.70 -0.56
C LEU A 289 26.80 -10.71 -0.06
N GLY A 290 25.55 -10.83 -0.50
CA GLY A 290 24.43 -9.99 -0.10
C GLY A 290 24.10 -10.13 1.39
N LEU A 291 24.14 -11.34 1.95
CA LEU A 291 23.88 -11.58 3.37
C LEU A 291 25.02 -11.05 4.26
N LEU A 292 26.26 -11.17 3.79
CA LEU A 292 27.45 -10.68 4.50
C LEU A 292 27.53 -9.16 4.53
N THR A 293 27.28 -8.49 3.39
CA THR A 293 27.31 -7.02 3.29
C THR A 293 26.01 -6.36 3.75
N GLY A 294 24.91 -7.13 3.81
CA GLY A 294 23.61 -6.69 4.24
C GLY A 294 23.46 -6.53 5.77
N PRO A 295 22.23 -6.28 6.25
CA PRO A 295 21.96 -5.94 7.66
C PRO A 295 22.26 -7.07 8.66
N ILE A 296 22.44 -8.32 8.19
CA ILE A 296 22.76 -9.50 9.01
C ILE A 296 24.27 -9.57 9.29
N GLY A 297 25.09 -9.64 8.23
CA GLY A 297 26.55 -9.71 8.37
C GLY A 297 27.20 -8.38 8.74
N ARG A 298 26.70 -7.27 8.17
CA ARG A 298 27.19 -5.89 8.35
C ARG A 298 28.69 -5.72 8.04
N LEU A 299 29.18 -6.41 7.02
CA LEU A 299 30.54 -6.23 6.52
C LEU A 299 30.63 -4.98 5.64
N ASP A 300 31.58 -4.10 5.98
CA ASP A 300 31.97 -3.00 5.12
C ASP A 300 32.90 -3.48 3.97
N PRO A 301 33.11 -2.66 2.92
CA PRO A 301 33.93 -3.04 1.77
C PRO A 301 35.41 -3.32 2.07
N VAL A 302 35.99 -2.76 3.14
CA VAL A 302 37.38 -3.02 3.54
C VAL A 302 37.47 -4.36 4.23
N SER A 303 36.58 -4.62 5.20
CA SER A 303 36.53 -5.89 5.92
C SER A 303 36.19 -7.07 5.01
N LEU A 304 35.33 -6.86 4.00
CA LEU A 304 35.05 -7.88 2.98
C LEU A 304 36.29 -8.25 2.17
N ARG A 305 37.09 -7.26 1.75
CA ARG A 305 38.35 -7.51 1.03
C ARG A 305 39.34 -8.26 1.91
N ALA A 306 39.45 -7.89 3.18
CA ALA A 306 40.30 -8.60 4.13
C ALA A 306 39.86 -10.05 4.35
N LEU A 307 38.55 -10.30 4.46
CA LEU A 307 37.97 -11.63 4.58
C LEU A 307 38.27 -12.49 3.33
N ARG A 308 38.02 -11.94 2.13
CA ARG A 308 38.33 -12.64 0.86
C ARG A 308 39.81 -13.01 0.74
N ARG A 309 40.73 -12.12 1.14
CA ARG A 309 42.17 -12.41 1.16
C ARG A 309 42.54 -13.49 2.17
N ALA A 310 41.91 -13.50 3.35
CA ALA A 310 42.13 -14.55 4.34
C ALA A 310 41.64 -15.91 3.84
N LEU A 311 40.43 -15.96 3.29
CA LEU A 311 39.85 -17.18 2.72
C LEU A 311 40.68 -17.73 1.54
N ARG A 312 41.16 -16.88 0.63
CA ARG A 312 42.08 -17.29 -0.45
C ARG A 312 43.38 -17.91 0.05
N ARG A 313 43.93 -17.43 1.17
CA ARG A 313 45.16 -17.99 1.76
C ARG A 313 44.92 -19.38 2.35
N LEU A 314 43.72 -19.65 2.84
CA LEU A 314 43.33 -20.92 3.43
C LEU A 314 42.93 -21.96 2.36
N ALA A 315 42.44 -21.52 1.21
CA ALA A 315 42.04 -22.36 0.09
C ALA A 315 42.52 -21.77 -1.25
N PRO A 316 43.82 -21.91 -1.58
CA PRO A 316 44.42 -21.29 -2.77
C PRO A 316 43.94 -21.89 -4.09
N ASP A 317 43.52 -23.15 -4.09
CA ASP A 317 43.09 -23.90 -5.29
C ASP A 317 41.59 -23.75 -5.60
N CYS A 318 40.84 -22.99 -4.79
CA CYS A 318 39.40 -22.81 -4.95
C CYS A 318 39.04 -21.38 -5.38
N GLY A 319 37.94 -21.25 -6.11
CA GLY A 319 37.33 -19.95 -6.41
C GLY A 319 36.94 -19.22 -5.12
N VAL A 320 37.20 -17.92 -5.05
CA VAL A 320 36.91 -17.11 -3.84
C VAL A 320 35.46 -17.20 -3.41
N ASP A 321 34.58 -17.20 -4.40
CA ASP A 321 33.15 -17.19 -4.21
C ASP A 321 32.68 -18.58 -3.72
N ASP A 322 33.29 -19.66 -4.20
CA ASP A 322 33.04 -21.02 -3.69
C ASP A 322 33.49 -21.16 -2.24
N VAL A 323 34.66 -20.62 -1.89
CA VAL A 323 35.17 -20.62 -0.51
C VAL A 323 34.27 -19.77 0.40
N LEU A 324 33.70 -18.69 -0.11
CA LEU A 324 32.77 -17.83 0.63
C LEU A 324 31.46 -18.57 0.94
N VAL A 325 30.91 -19.29 -0.05
CA VAL A 325 29.72 -20.13 0.13
C VAL A 325 30.02 -21.26 1.10
N ALA A 326 31.15 -21.96 0.93
CA ALA A 326 31.57 -23.04 1.82
C ALA A 326 31.76 -22.57 3.27
N ALA A 327 32.31 -21.37 3.49
CA ALA A 327 32.46 -20.79 4.83
C ALA A 327 31.13 -20.45 5.51
N LEU A 328 30.03 -20.35 4.76
CA LEU A 328 28.67 -20.08 5.26
C LEU A 328 27.80 -21.33 5.39
N THR A 329 28.07 -22.39 4.63
CA THR A 329 27.30 -23.65 4.66
C THR A 329 27.98 -24.77 5.44
N GLY A 330 29.31 -24.74 5.53
CA GLY A 330 30.13 -25.72 6.24
C GLY A 330 30.71 -25.20 7.56
N ASP A 331 31.78 -25.83 8.02
CA ASP A 331 32.46 -25.44 9.25
C ASP A 331 33.25 -24.14 9.13
N GLU A 332 33.50 -23.50 10.27
CA GLU A 332 34.24 -22.24 10.28
C GLU A 332 35.69 -22.52 9.85
N PRO A 333 36.23 -21.85 8.82
CA PRO A 333 37.58 -22.12 8.35
C PRO A 333 38.59 -21.86 9.48
N PRO A 334 39.45 -22.84 9.85
CA PRO A 334 40.48 -22.63 10.86
C PRO A 334 41.48 -21.58 10.38
N GLY A 335 41.86 -20.64 11.25
CA GLY A 335 42.83 -19.58 10.93
C GLY A 335 42.24 -18.22 10.59
N LEU A 336 40.91 -18.04 10.65
CA LEU A 336 40.29 -16.71 10.63
C LEU A 336 40.45 -16.00 11.98
N THR A 337 40.71 -14.69 11.93
CA THR A 337 40.69 -13.86 13.15
C THR A 337 39.25 -13.74 13.68
N ALA A 338 39.09 -13.49 14.98
CA ALA A 338 37.77 -13.30 15.58
C ALA A 338 36.92 -12.20 14.90
N MET A 339 37.58 -11.15 14.39
CA MET A 339 36.95 -10.06 13.66
C MET A 339 36.42 -10.50 12.28
N GLN A 340 37.15 -11.37 11.59
CA GLN A 340 36.76 -11.92 10.28
C GLN A 340 35.66 -12.98 10.41
N ALA A 341 35.69 -13.77 11.48
CA ALA A 341 34.74 -14.84 11.71
C ALA A 341 33.37 -14.35 12.24
N ARG A 342 33.34 -13.22 12.96
CA ARG A 342 32.11 -12.73 13.59
C ARG A 342 30.96 -12.49 12.59
N PRO A 343 31.16 -11.85 11.42
CA PRO A 343 30.11 -11.73 10.41
C PRO A 343 29.63 -13.07 9.85
N LEU A 344 30.55 -14.01 9.59
CA LEU A 344 30.23 -15.37 9.12
C LEU A 344 29.34 -16.08 10.14
N ARG A 345 29.71 -16.07 11.42
CA ARG A 345 28.91 -16.68 12.50
C ARG A 345 27.50 -16.09 12.62
N ARG A 346 27.34 -14.77 12.45
CA ARG A 346 25.99 -14.14 12.48
C ARG A 346 25.12 -14.64 11.34
N VAL A 347 25.66 -14.63 10.12
CA VAL A 347 24.91 -15.09 8.93
C VAL A 347 24.57 -16.58 9.07
N ARG A 348 25.55 -17.40 9.47
CA ARG A 348 25.35 -18.83 9.76
C ARG A 348 24.26 -19.08 10.78
N ALA A 349 24.29 -18.39 11.91
CA ALA A 349 23.29 -18.56 12.95
C ALA A 349 21.84 -18.33 12.45
N VAL A 350 21.66 -17.37 11.55
CA VAL A 350 20.36 -17.09 10.93
C VAL A 350 19.98 -18.16 9.90
N LEU A 351 20.92 -18.58 9.04
CA LEU A 351 20.71 -19.67 8.09
C LEU A 351 20.36 -20.99 8.81
N ASP A 352 21.09 -21.32 9.87
CA ASP A 352 20.85 -22.50 10.69
C ASP A 352 19.49 -22.46 11.37
N ALA A 353 19.07 -21.29 11.85
CA ALA A 353 17.73 -21.11 12.43
C ALA A 353 16.63 -21.33 11.39
N ALA A 354 16.78 -20.76 10.19
CA ALA A 354 15.83 -20.96 9.10
C ALA A 354 15.76 -22.44 8.67
N ALA A 355 16.91 -23.10 8.52
CA ALA A 355 16.98 -24.52 8.18
C ALA A 355 16.34 -25.42 9.26
N ARG A 356 16.51 -25.11 10.55
CA ARG A 356 15.82 -25.82 11.64
C ARG A 356 14.30 -25.67 11.55
N CYS A 357 13.81 -24.45 11.32
CA CYS A 357 12.37 -24.19 11.16
C CYS A 357 11.78 -24.94 9.96
N HIS A 358 12.47 -24.94 8.81
CA HIS A 358 12.05 -25.66 7.60
C HIS A 358 11.95 -27.17 7.82
N ARG A 359 12.97 -27.77 8.46
CA ARG A 359 12.94 -29.21 8.81
C ARG A 359 11.80 -29.54 9.77
N ALA A 360 11.57 -28.73 10.80
CA ALA A 360 10.48 -28.93 11.75
C ALA A 360 9.09 -28.86 11.08
N ALA A 361 8.92 -27.96 10.12
CA ALA A 361 7.69 -27.84 9.32
C ALA A 361 7.46 -29.09 8.45
N LYS A 362 8.50 -29.59 7.75
CA LYS A 362 8.42 -30.84 6.96
C LYS A 362 8.03 -32.06 7.80
N ILE A 363 8.56 -32.18 9.02
CA ILE A 363 8.26 -33.29 9.96
C ILE A 363 6.81 -33.21 10.46
N ARG A 364 6.29 -32.00 10.73
CA ARG A 364 4.88 -31.82 11.13
C ARG A 364 3.91 -32.13 9.98
N ALA A 365 4.24 -31.72 8.75
CA ALA A 365 3.44 -32.03 7.57
C ALA A 365 3.36 -33.54 7.29
N THR A 366 4.48 -34.26 7.39
CA THR A 366 4.53 -35.73 7.21
C THR A 366 3.84 -36.51 8.33
N ARG A 367 3.82 -36.01 9.57
CA ARG A 367 3.04 -36.62 10.67
C ARG A 367 1.53 -36.40 10.53
N CYS A 368 1.10 -35.27 9.95
CA CYS A 368 -0.31 -35.00 9.68
C CYS A 368 -0.84 -35.90 8.55
N GLY A 369 -0.03 -36.14 7.51
CA GLY A 369 -0.39 -37.02 6.38
C GLY A 369 -0.49 -38.53 6.69
N ARG A 370 0.02 -38.99 7.84
CA ARG A 370 -0.10 -40.40 8.29
C ARG A 370 -1.25 -40.67 9.27
N ARG A 371 -1.97 -39.63 9.72
CA ARG A 371 -3.23 -39.81 10.46
C ARG A 371 -4.39 -39.37 9.59
N GLY A 372 -4.93 -40.32 8.84
CA GLY A 372 -6.22 -40.13 8.18
C GLY A 372 -7.32 -39.83 9.19
N SER A 373 -8.01 -38.72 8.94
CA SER A 373 -9.30 -38.24 9.45
C SER A 373 -9.21 -36.91 10.20
N GLY A 374 -10.09 -36.01 9.75
CA GLY A 374 -9.94 -34.57 9.87
C GLY A 374 -9.88 -34.04 11.30
N ARG A 375 -8.92 -33.16 11.53
CA ARG A 375 -9.06 -31.98 12.39
C ARG A 375 -8.24 -30.86 11.77
N VAL A 376 -8.95 -29.91 11.18
CA VAL A 376 -8.40 -28.60 10.82
C VAL A 376 -7.96 -27.96 12.13
N TYR A 377 -6.66 -27.83 12.36
CA TYR A 377 -6.15 -27.01 13.44
C TYR A 377 -6.17 -25.57 12.95
N THR A 378 -7.08 -24.76 13.49
CA THR A 378 -6.95 -23.31 13.48
C THR A 378 -5.65 -22.95 14.17
N VAL A 379 -4.76 -22.26 13.44
CA VAL A 379 -3.63 -21.57 14.07
C VAL A 379 -4.25 -20.49 14.96
N GLY A 380 -4.23 -20.74 16.26
CA GLY A 380 -4.73 -19.83 17.29
C GLY A 380 -4.17 -18.44 17.08
N GLY A 381 -5.07 -17.47 17.11
CA GLY A 381 -4.81 -16.07 16.80
C GLY A 381 -3.57 -15.52 17.50
N PHE A 382 -2.81 -14.77 16.71
CA PHE A 382 -1.92 -13.75 17.23
C PHE A 382 -2.78 -12.78 18.05
N ARG A 383 -2.76 -12.90 19.38
CA ARG A 383 -3.28 -11.83 20.25
C ARG A 383 -2.37 -10.62 20.03
N PRO A 384 -2.85 -9.49 19.48
CA PRO A 384 -2.10 -8.26 19.62
C PRO A 384 -1.99 -7.97 21.12
N ALA A 385 -0.77 -7.77 21.62
CA ALA A 385 -0.58 -7.23 22.96
C ALA A 385 -1.29 -5.87 22.99
N SER A 386 -2.46 -5.80 23.64
CA SER A 386 -3.07 -4.53 23.97
C SER A 386 -2.16 -3.86 24.99
N ALA A 387 -1.34 -2.92 24.54
CA ALA A 387 -0.79 -1.89 25.41
C ALA A 387 -1.97 -0.96 25.76
N ALA A 388 -2.85 -1.42 26.64
CA ALA A 388 -3.74 -0.55 27.38
C ALA A 388 -2.86 0.21 28.37
N VAL A 389 -2.52 1.45 28.01
CA VAL A 389 -2.01 2.43 28.97
C VAL A 389 -3.13 2.65 30.00
N PRO A 390 -2.93 2.34 31.30
CA PRO A 390 -3.93 2.66 32.29
C PRO A 390 -4.01 4.18 32.42
N LEU A 391 -5.15 4.75 32.03
CA LEU A 391 -5.55 6.10 32.41
C LEU A 391 -5.64 6.14 33.94
N ALA A 392 -4.69 6.82 34.58
CA ALA A 392 -4.74 7.13 35.99
C ALA A 392 -6.02 7.95 36.30
N PRO A 393 -6.74 7.66 37.39
CA PRO A 393 -7.91 8.42 37.77
C PRO A 393 -7.50 9.85 38.15
N ARG A 394 -8.14 10.85 37.52
CA ARG A 394 -8.04 12.26 37.94
C ARG A 394 -8.55 12.40 39.37
N PRO A 395 -7.84 13.11 40.27
CA PRO A 395 -8.36 13.40 41.60
C PRO A 395 -9.60 14.28 41.51
N ARG A 396 -10.66 13.89 42.23
CA ARG A 396 -11.86 14.69 42.44
C ARG A 396 -11.45 15.95 43.22
N GLY A 397 -11.54 17.10 42.56
CA GLY A 397 -11.45 18.40 43.21
C GLY A 397 -12.61 18.56 44.19
N THR A 398 -12.23 18.74 45.45
CA THR A 398 -13.05 19.13 46.58
C THR A 398 -13.78 20.43 46.29
N SER A 399 -15.10 20.40 46.47
CA SER A 399 -15.91 21.58 46.73
C SER A 399 -15.59 22.11 48.13
N MET A 400 -15.10 23.34 48.23
CA MET A 400 -15.21 24.15 49.44
C MET A 400 -15.26 25.62 49.03
N GLN A 401 -16.41 26.23 49.34
CA GLN A 401 -16.72 27.64 49.62
C GLN A 401 -16.29 28.72 48.62
#